data_AF-A0A7X7D590-F1
#
_entry.id   AF-A0A7X7D590-F1
#
_cell.length_a   1.000
_cell.length_b   1.000
_cell.length_c   1.000
_cell.angle_alpha   90.00
_cell.angle_beta   90.00
_cell.angle_gamma   90.00
#
_symmetry.space_group_name_H-M   'P 1'
#
loop_
_entity.id
_entity.type
_entity.pdbx_description
1 polymer ?
#
loop_
_entity_poly.entity_id
_entity_poly.type
_entity_poly.pdbx_seq_one_letter_code
_entity_poly.pdbx_strand_id
1 'polypeptide(L)'
;MTDPGTEQADPGGDALDIPEWLRPVVVVCTFAALMWVVEIIDLIPGTNLDRWGIRPREIGGLIGIVTMPLLHDGFGHLISNTIPFVIMG
;
A
#
# COMPACT_ATOMS: atom_id res chain seq x y z
N MET A 1 9.46 52.26 -1.28
CA MET A 1 8.15 51.96 -0.65
C MET A 1 8.02 50.46 -0.67
N THR A 2 8.26 49.86 0.48
CA THR A 2 8.48 48.42 0.69
C THR A 2 7.16 47.67 0.67
N ASP A 3 7.12 46.57 -0.08
CA ASP A 3 6.22 45.47 0.21
C ASP A 3 7.09 44.20 0.34
N PRO A 4 7.55 43.82 1.54
CA PRO A 4 8.04 42.48 1.76
C PRO A 4 6.81 41.60 1.88
N GLY A 5 6.45 40.99 0.75
CA GLY A 5 5.37 40.01 0.69
C GLY A 5 5.53 38.99 1.81
N THR A 6 4.49 38.92 2.63
CA THR A 6 4.08 37.81 3.48
C THR A 6 4.86 36.52 3.25
N GLU A 7 5.87 36.28 4.08
CA GLU A 7 6.32 34.92 4.37
C GLU A 7 5.18 34.26 5.14
N GLN A 8 4.24 33.68 4.38
CA GLN A 8 3.21 32.83 4.95
C GLN A 8 3.94 31.67 5.63
N ALA A 9 3.95 31.71 6.96
CA ALA A 9 4.29 30.54 7.77
C ALA A 9 3.40 29.40 7.31
N ASP A 10 4.00 28.36 6.72
CA ASP A 10 3.30 27.13 6.37
C ASP A 10 2.75 26.50 7.67
N PRO A 11 1.43 26.52 7.91
CA PRO A 11 0.86 26.02 9.17
C PRO A 11 0.62 24.50 9.12
N GLY A 12 1.23 23.78 8.18
CA GLY A 12 1.05 22.35 8.00
C GLY A 12 2.37 21.61 7.87
N GLY A 13 3.26 21.70 8.87
CA GLY A 13 4.41 20.81 8.97
C GLY A 13 3.97 19.37 8.78
N ASP A 14 4.59 18.68 7.82
CA ASP A 14 4.25 17.32 7.44
C ASP A 14 4.04 16.47 8.69
N ALA A 15 2.97 15.65 8.73
CA ALA A 15 2.60 14.85 9.91
C ALA A 15 3.72 13.90 10.41
N LEU A 16 4.77 13.72 9.62
CA LEU A 16 6.06 13.12 9.94
C LEU A 16 7.12 14.01 9.27
N ASP A 17 8.13 14.48 10.00
CA ASP A 17 9.29 15.22 9.47
C ASP A 17 10.22 14.30 8.64
N ILE A 18 9.71 13.72 7.55
CA ILE A 18 10.44 12.82 6.66
C ILE A 18 10.99 13.59 5.44
N PRO A 19 12.28 13.43 5.11
CA PRO A 19 12.88 14.00 3.90
C PRO A 19 12.10 13.63 2.64
N GLU A 20 11.96 14.57 1.69
CA GLU A 20 11.20 14.35 0.45
C GLU A 20 11.65 13.12 -0.33
N TRP A 21 12.97 12.87 -0.38
CA TRP A 21 13.56 11.72 -1.06
C TRP A 21 13.21 10.36 -0.40
N LEU A 22 12.77 10.36 0.86
CA LEU A 22 12.30 9.17 1.58
C LEU A 22 10.80 8.93 1.46
N ARG A 23 10.02 9.92 1.00
CA ARG A 23 8.56 9.75 0.85
C ARG A 23 8.18 8.52 0.00
N PRO A 24 8.82 8.24 -1.15
CA PRO A 24 8.50 7.04 -1.93
C PRO A 24 8.78 5.75 -1.15
N VAL A 25 9.91 5.69 -0.44
CA VAL A 25 10.29 4.54 0.39
C VAL A 25 9.23 4.28 1.47
N VAL A 26 8.73 5.34 2.11
CA VAL A 26 7.66 5.23 3.10
C VAL A 26 6.39 4.66 2.47
N VAL A 27 5.99 5.11 1.28
CA VAL A 27 4.81 4.60 0.57
C VAL A 27 4.95 3.12 0.24
N VAL A 28 6.10 2.72 -0.33
CA VAL A 28 6.39 1.33 -0.70
C VAL A 28 6.39 0.44 0.53
N CYS A 29 7.14 0.81 1.57
CA CYS A 29 7.17 0.03 2.82
C CYS A 29 5.80 -0.05 3.49
N THR A 30 4.99 1.02 3.45
CA THR A 30 3.63 1.00 3.97
C THR A 30 2.76 0.03 3.21
N PHE A 31 2.82 0.05 1.88
CA PHE A 31 2.04 -0.86 1.05
C PHE A 31 2.48 -2.33 1.24
N ALA A 32 3.80 -2.58 1.33
CA ALA A 32 4.34 -3.89 1.66
C ALA A 32 3.82 -4.39 3.01
N ALA A 33 3.83 -3.54 4.04
CA ALA A 33 3.28 -3.88 5.34
C ALA A 33 1.77 -4.21 5.26
N LEU A 34 1.00 -3.47 4.46
CA LEU A 34 -0.43 -3.76 4.25
C LEU A 34 -0.65 -5.14 3.60
N MET A 35 0.13 -5.50 2.57
CA MET A 35 0.05 -6.83 1.95
C MET A 35 0.28 -7.94 2.99
N TRP A 36 1.29 -7.79 3.84
CA TRP A 36 1.59 -8.75 4.91
C TRP A 36 0.50 -8.82 5.98
N VAL A 37 -0.06 -7.67 6.40
CA VAL A 37 -1.15 -7.64 7.37
C VAL A 37 -2.37 -8.38 6.83
N VAL A 38 -2.73 -8.15 5.57
CA VAL A 38 -3.86 -8.82 4.91
C VAL A 38 -3.66 -10.34 4.89
N GLU A 39 -2.49 -10.82 4.47
CA GLU A 39 -2.15 -12.26 4.46
C GLU A 39 -2.20 -12.89 5.87
N ILE A 40 -1.69 -12.18 6.88
CA ILE A 40 -1.72 -12.65 8.27
C ILE A 40 -3.16 -12.75 8.78
N ILE A 41 -4.04 -11.81 8.42
CA ILE A 41 -5.47 -11.88 8.76
C ILE A 41 -6.11 -13.09 8.09
N ASP A 42 -5.66 -13.49 6.90
CA ASP A 42 -6.21 -14.65 6.20
C ASP A 42 -5.85 -16.01 6.82
N LEU A 43 -4.90 -16.03 7.77
CA LEU A 43 -4.63 -17.22 8.58
C LEU A 43 -5.69 -17.49 9.64
N ILE A 44 -6.54 -16.52 9.96
CA ILE A 44 -7.54 -16.66 11.02
C ILE A 44 -8.60 -17.66 10.57
N PRO A 45 -8.90 -18.72 11.33
CA PRO A 45 -9.91 -19.69 10.91
C PRO A 45 -11.27 -19.03 10.63
N GLY A 46 -11.78 -19.20 9.41
CA GLY A 46 -13.04 -18.62 8.96
C GLY A 46 -12.91 -17.28 8.22
N THR A 47 -11.70 -16.70 8.14
CA THR A 47 -11.38 -15.68 7.14
C THR A 47 -10.98 -16.35 5.84
N ASN A 48 -11.34 -15.68 4.74
CA ASN A 48 -10.94 -16.02 3.38
C ASN A 48 -11.11 -14.72 2.59
N LEU A 49 -10.13 -13.84 2.70
CA LEU A 49 -10.02 -12.57 2.03
C LEU A 49 -9.69 -12.77 0.56
N ASP A 50 -8.99 -13.86 0.22
CA ASP A 50 -8.70 -14.26 -1.17
C ASP A 50 -9.95 -14.49 -2.01
N ARG A 51 -11.12 -14.73 -1.39
CA ARG A 51 -12.42 -14.71 -2.08
C ARG A 51 -12.77 -13.36 -2.70
N TRP A 52 -12.05 -12.29 -2.40
CA TRP A 52 -12.22 -10.99 -3.05
C TRP A 52 -11.18 -10.76 -4.15
N GLY A 53 -10.38 -11.77 -4.47
CA GLY A 53 -9.41 -11.77 -5.56
C GLY A 53 -10.06 -11.89 -6.94
N ILE A 54 -9.22 -11.82 -7.96
CA ILE A 54 -9.67 -11.87 -9.35
C ILE A 54 -10.19 -13.26 -9.70
N ARG A 55 -11.42 -13.32 -10.22
CA ARG A 55 -12.02 -14.55 -10.76
C ARG A 55 -12.35 -14.39 -12.23
N PRO A 56 -11.66 -15.09 -13.14
CA PRO A 56 -11.91 -14.99 -14.56
C PRO A 56 -13.36 -15.31 -14.90
N ARG A 57 -13.96 -14.51 -15.79
CA ARG A 57 -15.30 -14.74 -16.36
C ARG A 57 -16.45 -14.61 -15.34
N GLU A 58 -16.18 -14.06 -14.17
CA GLU A 58 -17.19 -13.75 -13.16
C GLU A 58 -17.26 -12.24 -12.95
N ILE A 59 -18.47 -11.66 -13.07
CA ILE A 59 -18.67 -10.22 -12.83
C ILE A 59 -18.25 -9.86 -11.39
N GLY A 60 -18.59 -10.72 -10.42
CA GLY A 60 -18.18 -10.54 -9.03
C GLY A 60 -16.66 -10.63 -8.82
N GLY A 61 -15.91 -11.21 -9.76
CA GLY A 61 -14.45 -11.28 -9.72
C GLY A 61 -13.76 -9.98 -10.16
N LEU A 62 -14.49 -9.01 -10.73
CA LEU A 62 -13.91 -7.74 -11.19
C LEU A 62 -13.44 -6.86 -10.03
N ILE A 63 -14.02 -7.02 -8.83
CA ILE A 63 -13.52 -6.34 -7.62
C ILE A 63 -12.04 -6.69 -7.36
N GLY A 64 -11.66 -7.92 -7.74
CA GLY A 64 -10.30 -8.43 -7.72
C GLY A 64 -9.27 -7.55 -8.42
N ILE A 65 -9.66 -6.74 -9.41
CA ILE A 65 -8.73 -5.84 -10.12
C ILE A 65 -8.14 -4.79 -9.16
N VAL A 66 -8.94 -4.31 -8.21
CA VAL A 66 -8.53 -3.27 -7.26
C VAL A 66 -7.94 -3.86 -5.99
N THR A 67 -8.43 -5.03 -5.56
CA THR A 67 -8.02 -5.68 -4.32
C THR A 67 -6.81 -6.60 -4.46
N MET A 68 -6.54 -7.13 -5.67
CA MET A 68 -5.41 -8.03 -5.95
C MET A 68 -4.05 -7.51 -5.48
N PRO A 69 -3.72 -6.20 -5.59
CA PRO A 69 -2.45 -5.70 -5.07
C PRO A 69 -2.23 -5.97 -3.57
N LEU A 70 -3.30 -6.22 -2.80
CA LEU A 70 -3.24 -6.54 -1.37
C LEU A 70 -3.46 -8.02 -1.06
N LEU A 71 -4.21 -8.75 -1.90
CA LEU A 71 -4.57 -10.15 -1.70
C LEU A 71 -3.51 -11.09 -2.29
N HIS A 72 -3.16 -12.15 -1.58
CA HIS A 72 -2.10 -13.07 -1.98
C HIS A 72 -2.52 -14.51 -1.71
N ASP A 73 -2.34 -15.41 -2.68
CA ASP A 73 -2.63 -16.84 -2.51
C ASP A 73 -1.46 -17.54 -1.80
N GLY A 74 -1.27 -17.18 -0.53
CA GLY A 74 -0.26 -17.76 0.36
C GLY A 74 1.06 -16.98 0.47
N PHE A 75 1.74 -17.16 1.60
CA PHE A 75 3.05 -16.58 1.91
C PHE A 75 4.12 -16.76 0.84
N GLY A 76 4.12 -17.89 0.11
CA GLY A 76 5.07 -18.11 -0.98
C GLY A 76 4.92 -17.05 -2.07
N HIS A 77 3.68 -16.76 -2.47
CA HIS A 77 3.36 -15.73 -3.45
C HIS A 77 3.73 -14.34 -2.91
N LEU A 78 3.36 -14.05 -1.66
CA LEU A 78 3.65 -12.78 -1.00
C LEU A 78 5.15 -12.48 -0.93
N ILE A 79 5.96 -13.44 -0.48
CA ILE A 79 7.42 -13.27 -0.35
C ILE A 79 8.06 -13.04 -1.72
N SER A 80 7.64 -13.81 -2.73
CA SER A 80 8.15 -13.66 -4.11
C SER A 80 7.82 -12.29 -4.73
N ASN A 81 6.74 -11.63 -4.30
CA ASN A 81 6.40 -10.28 -4.77
C ASN A 81 6.96 -9.17 -3.88
N THR A 82 7.16 -9.43 -2.58
CA THR A 82 7.68 -8.43 -1.63
C THR A 82 9.05 -7.90 -2.07
N ILE A 83 9.97 -8.79 -2.48
CA ILE A 83 11.33 -8.39 -2.90
C ILE A 83 11.30 -7.46 -4.12
N PRO A 84 10.74 -7.84 -5.29
CA PRO A 84 10.71 -6.97 -6.44
C PRO A 84 9.88 -5.70 -6.18
N PHE A 85 8.79 -5.78 -5.41
CA PHE A 85 7.98 -4.62 -5.05
C PHE A 85 8.77 -3.58 -4.24
N VAL A 86 9.51 -4.01 -3.22
CA VAL A 86 10.32 -3.09 -2.40
C VAL A 86 11.48 -2.47 -3.18
N ILE A 87 12.03 -3.19 -4.16
CA ILE A 87 13.17 -2.72 -4.96
C ILE A 87 12.72 -1.80 -6.12
N MET A 88 11.56 -2.06 -6.73
CA MET A 88 11.10 -1.37 -7.94
C MET A 88 9.99 -0.32 -7.69
N GLY A 89 9.38 -0.32 -6.51
CA GLY A 89 8.23 0.52 -6.15
C GLY A 89 8.57 1.98 -5.85
#